data_AF-A0A9Q0ZNF4-F1
#
_entry.id   AF-A0A9Q0ZNF4-F1
#
_cell.length_a   1.000
_cell.length_b   1.000
_cell.length_c   1.000
_cell.angle_alpha   90.00
_cell.angle_beta   90.00
_cell.angle_gamma   90.00
#
_symmetry.space_group_name_H-M   'P 1'
#
loop_
_entity.id
_entity.type
_entity.pdbx_description
1 polymer ?
#
loop_
_entity_poly.entity_id
_entity_poly.type
_entity_poly.pdbx_seq_one_letter_code
_entity_poly.pdbx_strand_id
1 'polypeptide(L)'
;MPPASTTTPAVRRQIGSRRRTSAPRRPSPPPSPPPKRTKLLTEVMEKAAYAVVEREDYGDISCEQCRTGERAEELLLCDKCDKGYHMKCVRPIVVRVPIGPWICTKCSGDGQGRGCRRRR
;
A
#
# COMPACT_ATOMS: atom_id res chain seq x y z
N MET A 1 46.53 -11.63 56.45
CA MET A 1 47.16 -10.78 55.40
C MET A 1 46.06 -10.33 54.44
N PRO A 2 45.80 -9.02 54.28
CA PRO A 2 44.92 -8.49 53.23
C PRO A 2 45.70 -8.26 51.93
N PRO A 3 45.04 -8.32 50.77
CA PRO A 3 45.48 -7.50 49.64
C PRO A 3 44.44 -6.44 49.27
N ALA A 4 44.95 -5.21 49.31
CA ALA A 4 44.72 -4.09 48.41
C ALA A 4 43.27 -3.78 47.98
N SER A 5 42.75 -2.75 48.65
CA SER A 5 41.81 -1.77 48.15
C SER A 5 42.10 -1.36 46.69
N THR A 6 41.09 -1.36 45.84
CA THR A 6 41.03 -0.43 44.71
C THR A 6 39.62 0.10 44.62
N THR A 7 39.41 1.19 45.36
CA THR A 7 38.22 2.04 45.32
C THR A 7 38.13 2.67 43.93
N THR A 8 37.16 2.24 43.13
CA THR A 8 36.85 2.90 41.86
C THR A 8 36.25 4.28 42.13
N PRO A 9 36.71 5.34 41.45
CA PRO A 9 36.26 6.69 41.73
C PRO A 9 34.81 6.91 41.27
N ALA A 10 34.05 7.64 42.09
CA ALA A 10 32.68 8.04 41.82
C ALA A 10 32.59 8.95 40.59
N VAL A 11 31.90 8.50 39.54
CA VAL A 11 31.57 9.36 38.40
C VAL A 11 30.39 10.23 38.79
N ARG A 12 30.68 11.43 39.30
CA ARG A 12 29.68 12.50 39.44
C ARG A 12 29.14 12.81 38.04
N ARG A 13 27.87 12.53 37.78
CA ARG A 13 27.15 13.01 36.59
C ARG A 13 27.16 14.53 36.63
N GLN A 14 28.10 15.14 35.91
CA GLN A 14 28.08 16.55 35.62
C GLN A 14 26.83 16.79 34.77
N ILE A 15 25.79 17.38 35.37
CA ILE A 15 24.66 17.95 34.62
C ILE A 15 25.25 19.20 33.97
N GLY A 16 25.99 18.99 32.89
CA GLY A 16 26.43 20.06 32.01
C GLY A 16 25.17 20.79 31.57
N SER A 17 25.13 22.09 31.85
CA SER A 17 24.11 22.99 31.32
C SER A 17 24.05 22.73 29.82
N ARG A 18 22.96 22.09 29.36
CA ARG A 18 22.73 21.89 27.93
C ARG A 18 22.64 23.28 27.34
N ARG A 19 23.76 23.81 26.82
CA ARG A 19 23.74 25.04 26.05
C ARG A 19 22.67 24.80 24.98
N ARG A 20 21.60 25.57 25.05
CA ARG A 20 20.54 25.59 24.07
C ARG A 20 21.22 26.08 22.79
N THR A 21 21.69 25.15 21.96
CA THR A 21 22.36 25.49 20.72
C THR A 21 21.34 26.24 19.87
N SER A 22 21.64 27.49 19.52
CA SER A 22 20.87 28.20 18.52
C SER A 22 20.89 27.38 17.23
N ALA A 23 19.72 27.05 16.69
CA ALA A 23 19.64 26.43 15.37
C ALA A 23 20.39 27.33 14.37
N PRO A 24 21.28 26.77 13.52
CA PRO A 24 21.92 27.54 12.47
C PRO A 24 20.86 28.27 11.65
N ARG A 25 21.12 29.52 11.24
CA ARG A 25 20.25 30.20 10.28
C ARG A 25 20.18 29.33 9.03
N ARG A 26 18.98 28.87 8.70
CA ARG A 26 18.73 28.18 7.44
C ARG A 26 19.09 29.16 6.31
N PRO A 27 19.97 28.79 5.37
CA PRO A 27 20.17 29.57 4.16
C PRO A 27 18.81 29.80 3.48
N SER A 28 18.63 30.97 2.86
CA SER A 28 17.45 31.24 2.03
C SER A 28 17.29 30.13 1.00
N PRO A 29 16.05 29.65 0.75
CA PRO A 29 15.85 28.68 -0.33
C PRO A 29 16.38 29.28 -1.64
N PRO A 30 16.98 28.46 -2.52
CA PRO A 30 17.35 28.91 -3.86
C PRO A 30 16.11 29.46 -4.58
N PRO A 31 16.28 30.37 -5.56
CA PRO A 31 15.15 30.87 -6.34
C PRO A 31 14.34 29.68 -6.86
N SER A 32 13.02 29.73 -6.66
CA SER A 32 12.11 28.70 -7.17
C SER A 32 12.40 28.44 -8.64
N PRO A 33 12.42 27.18 -9.10
CA PRO A 33 12.60 26.89 -10.52
C PRO A 33 11.58 27.69 -11.33
N PRO A 34 11.92 28.13 -12.56
CA PRO A 34 10.97 28.83 -13.40
C PRO A 34 9.68 27.99 -13.50
N PRO A 35 8.50 28.64 -13.57
CA PRO A 35 7.25 27.92 -13.62
C PRO A 35 7.36 26.88 -14.73
N LYS A 36 7.20 25.60 -14.36
CA LYS A 36 7.10 24.53 -15.36
C LYS A 36 5.97 24.96 -16.28
N ARG A 37 6.22 25.04 -17.60
CA ARG A 37 5.19 25.37 -18.59
C ARG A 37 4.02 24.42 -18.36
N THR A 38 3.01 24.91 -17.67
CA THR A 38 1.75 24.21 -17.51
C THR A 38 1.14 24.18 -18.88
N LYS A 39 0.81 22.97 -19.35
CA LYS A 39 0.12 22.80 -20.63
C LYS A 39 -1.13 23.67 -20.62
N LEU A 40 -1.46 24.25 -21.77
CA LEU A 40 -2.69 25.02 -21.88
C LEU A 40 -3.87 24.14 -21.51
N LEU A 41 -4.90 24.74 -20.91
CA LEU A 41 -6.09 23.98 -20.49
C LEU A 41 -6.69 23.19 -21.67
N THR A 42 -6.62 23.74 -22.88
CA THR A 42 -7.00 23.06 -24.13
C THR A 42 -6.18 21.79 -24.37
N GLU A 43 -4.85 21.88 -24.26
CA GLU A 43 -3.94 20.75 -24.39
C GLU A 43 -4.15 19.72 -23.26
N VAL A 44 -4.50 20.17 -22.05
CA VAL A 44 -4.84 19.27 -20.93
C VAL A 44 -6.14 18.51 -21.22
N MET A 45 -7.18 19.18 -21.71
CA MET A 45 -8.48 18.55 -22.02
C MET A 45 -8.37 17.55 -23.18
N GLU A 46 -7.64 17.90 -24.23
CA GLU A 46 -7.35 17.00 -25.36
C GLU A 46 -6.54 15.77 -24.90
N LYS A 47 -5.57 15.98 -24.00
CA LYS A 47 -4.74 14.90 -23.45
C LYS A 47 -5.50 13.98 -22.49
N ALA A 48 -6.50 14.51 -21.80
CA ALA A 48 -7.36 13.74 -20.90
C ALA A 48 -8.38 12.90 -21.71
N ALA A 49 -8.88 13.41 -22.83
CA ALA A 49 -9.85 12.72 -23.67
C ALA A 49 -9.33 11.38 -24.23
N TYR A 50 -8.04 11.28 -24.59
CA TYR A 50 -7.48 9.98 -25.04
C TYR A 50 -7.06 9.05 -23.89
N ALA A 51 -6.88 9.57 -22.67
CA ALA A 51 -6.49 8.77 -21.51
C ALA A 51 -7.66 7.92 -20.99
N VAL A 52 -8.89 8.30 -21.33
CA VAL A 52 -10.08 7.46 -21.14
C VAL A 52 -10.22 6.55 -22.37
N VAL A 53 -9.35 5.55 -22.46
CA VAL A 53 -9.71 4.36 -23.24
C VAL A 53 -10.89 3.71 -22.53
N GLU A 54 -12.10 3.78 -23.11
CA GLU A 54 -13.17 2.80 -22.83
C GLU A 54 -12.54 1.44 -23.07
N ARG A 55 -12.07 0.81 -22.00
CA ARG A 55 -11.59 -0.57 -22.03
C ARG A 55 -12.78 -1.43 -21.70
N GLU A 56 -13.50 -1.88 -22.72
CA GLU A 56 -14.45 -3.00 -22.62
C GLU A 56 -13.81 -4.27 -22.01
N ASP A 57 -12.49 -4.32 -21.85
CA ASP A 57 -11.74 -5.46 -21.30
C ASP A 57 -11.92 -5.73 -19.79
N TYR A 58 -12.63 -4.88 -19.03
CA TYR A 58 -12.99 -5.23 -17.63
C TYR A 58 -14.19 -6.20 -17.55
N GLY A 59 -14.77 -6.59 -18.69
CA GLY A 59 -15.95 -7.47 -18.79
C GLY A 59 -15.67 -8.97 -18.69
N ASP A 60 -14.41 -9.44 -18.65
CA ASP A 60 -14.10 -10.88 -18.68
C ASP A 60 -13.88 -11.51 -17.29
N ILE A 61 -14.16 -10.77 -16.21
CA ILE A 61 -14.08 -11.34 -14.86
C ILE A 61 -15.37 -12.09 -14.57
N SER A 62 -15.34 -13.40 -14.78
CA SER A 62 -16.44 -14.31 -14.46
C SER A 62 -16.27 -14.97 -13.10
N CYS A 63 -17.39 -15.32 -12.46
CA CYS A 63 -17.34 -16.04 -11.21
C CYS A 63 -16.89 -17.49 -11.43
N GLU A 64 -15.85 -17.94 -10.74
CA GLU A 64 -15.32 -19.31 -10.86
C GLU A 64 -16.30 -20.41 -10.41
N GLN A 65 -17.32 -20.06 -9.63
CA GLN A 65 -18.27 -21.02 -9.06
C GLN A 65 -19.47 -21.27 -9.98
N CYS A 66 -19.99 -20.24 -10.65
CA CYS A 66 -21.11 -20.34 -11.59
C CYS A 66 -20.70 -20.15 -13.06
N ARG A 67 -19.44 -19.77 -13.32
CA ARG A 67 -18.86 -19.47 -14.64
C ARG A 67 -19.62 -18.40 -15.43
N THR A 68 -20.33 -17.53 -14.72
CA THR A 68 -21.11 -16.44 -15.29
C THR A 68 -20.54 -15.11 -14.81
N GLY A 69 -20.58 -14.10 -15.67
CA GLY A 69 -20.36 -12.69 -15.31
C GLY A 69 -21.65 -11.94 -14.94
N GLU A 70 -22.76 -12.67 -14.73
CA GLU A 70 -24.04 -12.06 -14.35
C GLU A 70 -23.91 -11.46 -12.95
N ARG A 71 -24.05 -10.13 -12.83
CA ARG A 71 -23.81 -9.33 -11.61
C ARG A 71 -22.32 -9.13 -11.25
N ALA A 72 -21.54 -8.62 -12.20
CA ALA A 72 -20.16 -8.17 -11.97
C ALA A 72 -20.00 -7.19 -10.79
N GLU A 73 -21.05 -6.44 -10.45
CA GLU A 73 -21.10 -5.52 -9.30
C GLU A 73 -20.99 -6.23 -7.93
N GLU A 74 -21.41 -7.49 -7.85
CA GLU A 74 -21.40 -8.30 -6.62
C GLU A 74 -20.28 -9.35 -6.61
N LEU A 75 -19.29 -9.16 -7.47
CA LEU A 75 -18.17 -10.07 -7.65
C LEU A 75 -16.98 -9.63 -6.78
N LEU A 76 -16.53 -10.52 -5.91
CA LEU A 76 -15.36 -10.37 -5.07
C LEU A 76 -14.12 -10.94 -5.75
N LEU A 77 -13.01 -10.20 -5.68
CA LEU A 77 -11.71 -10.66 -6.16
C LEU A 77 -10.89 -11.22 -5.01
N CYS A 78 -10.27 -12.37 -5.24
CA CYS A 78 -9.33 -12.94 -4.28
C CYS A 78 -7.96 -12.26 -4.37
N ASP A 79 -7.46 -11.71 -3.26
CA ASP A 79 -6.16 -11.01 -3.22
C ASP A 79 -4.95 -11.90 -3.53
N LYS A 80 -5.11 -13.23 -3.45
CA LYS A 80 -4.06 -14.20 -3.81
C LYS A 80 -4.08 -14.59 -5.28
N CYS A 81 -5.25 -14.85 -5.86
CA CYS A 81 -5.36 -15.42 -7.20
C CYS A 81 -6.01 -14.52 -8.25
N ASP A 82 -6.41 -13.32 -7.84
CA ASP A 82 -7.10 -12.30 -8.65
C ASP A 82 -8.34 -12.85 -9.40
N LYS A 83 -8.87 -14.01 -8.95
CA LYS A 83 -10.08 -14.66 -9.49
C LYS A 83 -11.36 -14.08 -8.88
N GLY A 84 -12.39 -14.02 -9.70
CA GLY A 84 -13.73 -13.54 -9.36
C GLY A 84 -14.65 -14.57 -8.71
N TYR A 85 -15.38 -14.15 -7.68
CA TYR A 85 -16.41 -14.95 -7.02
C TYR A 85 -17.58 -14.08 -6.60
N HIS A 86 -18.82 -14.45 -6.95
CA HIS A 86 -19.97 -13.73 -6.42
C HIS A 86 -20.09 -13.87 -4.90
N MET A 87 -20.50 -12.80 -4.24
CA MET A 87 -20.84 -12.72 -2.83
C MET A 87 -21.79 -13.84 -2.35
N LYS A 88 -22.67 -14.31 -3.23
CA LYS A 88 -23.65 -15.38 -2.99
C LYS A 88 -23.11 -16.79 -3.29
N CYS A 89 -22.09 -16.87 -4.13
CA CYS A 89 -21.46 -18.13 -4.53
C CYS A 89 -20.40 -18.61 -3.53
N VAL A 90 -19.88 -17.71 -2.70
CA VAL A 90 -18.90 -18.03 -1.66
C VAL A 90 -19.60 -18.61 -0.42
N ARG A 91 -18.91 -19.52 0.28
CA ARG A 91 -19.37 -20.10 1.55
C ARG A 91 -18.33 -19.83 2.64
N PRO A 92 -18.68 -19.19 3.76
CA PRO A 92 -20.00 -18.60 4.10
C PRO A 92 -20.40 -17.44 3.17
N ILE A 93 -21.71 -17.20 3.01
CA ILE A 93 -22.23 -16.14 2.14
C ILE A 93 -21.75 -14.79 2.67
N VAL A 94 -21.21 -13.98 1.76
CA VAL A 94 -20.71 -12.64 2.08
C VAL A 94 -21.81 -11.65 1.73
N VAL A 95 -22.37 -10.97 2.72
CA VAL A 95 -23.48 -10.00 2.52
C VAL A 95 -23.00 -8.58 2.25
N ARG A 96 -21.73 -8.27 2.54
CA ARG A 96 -21.10 -6.96 2.32
C ARG A 96 -19.65 -7.14 1.91
N VAL A 97 -19.12 -6.21 1.13
CA VAL A 97 -17.69 -6.21 0.78
C VAL A 97 -16.86 -6.16 2.09
N PRO A 98 -15.95 -7.12 2.33
CA PRO A 98 -15.16 -7.14 3.54
C PRO A 98 -14.17 -5.97 3.57
N ILE A 99 -13.90 -5.45 4.77
CA ILE A 99 -12.89 -4.41 4.97
C ILE A 99 -11.53 -5.12 5.06
N GLY A 100 -10.76 -5.07 3.97
CA GLY A 100 -9.43 -5.68 3.88
C GLY A 100 -9.37 -6.86 2.90
N PRO A 101 -8.28 -7.67 2.95
CA PRO A 101 -8.04 -8.71 1.96
C PRO A 101 -9.04 -9.85 2.11
N TRP A 102 -9.69 -10.21 1.00
CA TRP A 102 -10.54 -11.39 0.91
C TRP A 102 -9.83 -12.53 0.18
N ILE A 103 -9.85 -13.71 0.80
CA ILE A 103 -9.19 -14.91 0.27
C ILE A 103 -10.26 -15.96 -0.04
N CYS A 104 -10.25 -16.49 -1.27
CA CYS A 104 -11.19 -17.54 -1.66
C CYS A 104 -10.88 -18.88 -0.96
N THR A 105 -11.86 -19.76 -0.89
CA THR A 105 -11.74 -21.08 -0.27
C THR A 105 -10.62 -21.93 -0.86
N LYS A 106 -10.39 -21.82 -2.19
CA LYS A 106 -9.27 -22.48 -2.89
C LYS A 106 -7.92 -22.02 -2.33
N CYS A 107 -7.75 -20.73 -2.10
CA CYS A 107 -6.50 -20.16 -1.58
C CYS A 107 -6.38 -20.22 -0.05
N SER A 108 -7.47 -20.47 0.67
CA SER A 108 -7.47 -20.63 2.13
C SER A 108 -7.05 -22.04 2.57
N GLY A 109 -7.31 -23.06 1.77
CA GLY A 109 -6.87 -24.45 2.02
C GLY A 109 -5.45 -24.74 1.55
N ASP A 110 -4.92 -23.95 0.62
CA ASP A 110 -3.54 -24.02 0.13
C ASP A 110 -2.58 -23.34 1.12
N GLY A 111 -2.37 -23.99 2.26
CA GLY A 111 -1.52 -23.51 3.36
C GLY A 111 -0.02 -23.38 3.05
N GLN A 112 0.45 -23.50 1.80
CA GLN A 112 1.89 -23.41 1.54
C GLN A 112 2.23 -23.03 0.09
N GLY A 113 2.70 -21.80 -0.09
CA GLY A 113 3.98 -21.57 -0.77
C GLY A 113 4.19 -22.03 -2.22
N ARG A 114 3.15 -22.30 -3.01
CA ARG A 114 3.31 -22.51 -4.46
C ARG A 114 2.49 -21.52 -5.27
N GLY A 115 3.01 -20.30 -5.27
CA GLY A 115 2.81 -19.25 -6.27
C GLY A 115 1.51 -19.26 -7.06
N CYS A 116 0.54 -18.47 -6.62
CA CYS A 116 -0.13 -17.63 -7.59
C CYS A 116 0.89 -16.58 -8.05
N ARG A 117 1.74 -16.96 -9.02
CA ARG A 117 2.53 -15.97 -9.73
C ARG A 117 1.53 -15.16 -10.53
N ARG A 118 1.32 -13.91 -10.14
CA ARG A 118 0.76 -12.87 -11.00
C ARG A 118 1.53 -12.95 -12.33
N ARG A 119 0.92 -13.56 -13.35
CA ARG A 119 1.47 -13.54 -14.70
C ARG A 119 1.18 -12.14 -15.24
N ARG A 120 2.19 -11.29 -15.09
CA ARG A 120 2.46 -9.97 -15.73
C ARG A 120 1.36 -8.92 -15.67
#